data_AF-A0A1Z4M2R5-F1
#
_entry.id   AF-A0A1Z4M2R5-F1
#
_cell.length_a   1.000
_cell.length_b   1.000
_cell.length_c   1.000
_cell.angle_alpha   90.00
_cell.angle_beta   90.00
_cell.angle_gamma   90.00
#
_symmetry.space_group_name_H-M   'P 1'
#
loop_
_entity.id
_entity.type
_entity.pdbx_description
1 polymer ?
#
loop_
_entity_poly.entity_id
_entity_poly.type
_entity_poly.pdbx_seq_one_letter_code
_entity_poly.pdbx_strand_id
1 'polypeptide(L)'
;MSKHDTWATVAKDSLLAESAKFFPQEEIPLRDPFPFPLSANGQTTIDFYLIDVERIELYQYSELRAAYNFRLRLSDKELTEYIRKNGGFPIHMNFVYQKFYGAESYQRMIEFMDFIEQNPEPSKQKYIAFCDDQYNRWIVGNEEPSPLPKTFEEYDPRFQTPELEMALVKKQIEKELADYSYLNVPTVKPSFDFLNKIDSNDSDELIDLDELFGDD
;
A
#
# COMPACT_ATOMS: atom_id res chain seq x y z
N MET A 1 11.64 -3.48 -5.67
CA MET A 1 10.21 -3.10 -5.76
C MET A 1 9.85 -3.11 -7.24
N SER A 2 8.78 -3.78 -7.65
CA SER A 2 8.34 -3.78 -9.05
C SER A 2 7.69 -2.43 -9.38
N LYS A 3 7.46 -2.12 -10.67
CA LYS A 3 6.69 -0.92 -11.06
C LYS A 3 5.29 -0.88 -10.43
N HIS A 4 4.65 -2.04 -10.30
CA HIS A 4 3.30 -2.23 -9.77
C HIS A 4 3.22 -2.32 -8.24
N ASP A 5 3.98 -1.52 -7.50
CA ASP A 5 4.15 -1.66 -6.05
C ASP A 5 2.93 -1.22 -5.23
N THR A 6 1.76 -1.80 -5.52
CA THR A 6 0.54 -1.65 -4.72
C THR A 6 0.42 -2.82 -3.77
N TRP A 7 0.07 -2.52 -2.53
CA TRP A 7 -0.15 -3.50 -1.46
C TRP A 7 -1.48 -3.19 -0.76
N ALA A 8 -2.14 -4.20 -0.23
CA ALA A 8 -3.43 -4.05 0.43
C ALA A 8 -3.46 -4.76 1.77
N THR A 9 -3.78 -4.01 2.81
CA THR A 9 -4.23 -4.57 4.09
C THR A 9 -5.68 -5.02 3.93
N VAL A 10 -5.94 -6.29 4.23
CA VAL A 10 -7.30 -6.84 4.13
C VAL A 10 -8.12 -6.53 5.39
N ALA A 11 -9.44 -6.40 5.22
CA ALA A 11 -10.35 -6.24 6.34
C ALA A 11 -10.31 -7.48 7.25
N LYS A 12 -10.51 -7.31 8.56
CA LYS A 12 -10.42 -8.43 9.53
C LYS A 12 -11.47 -9.52 9.31
N ASP A 13 -12.60 -9.17 8.74
CA ASP A 13 -13.69 -10.06 8.34
C ASP A 13 -13.55 -10.58 6.90
N SER A 14 -12.49 -10.18 6.19
CA SER A 14 -12.15 -10.72 4.87
C SER A 14 -11.88 -12.21 4.95
N LEU A 15 -12.28 -12.93 3.90
CA LEU A 15 -11.92 -14.34 3.71
C LEU A 15 -10.40 -14.56 3.61
N LEU A 16 -9.63 -13.49 3.40
CA LEU A 16 -8.18 -13.51 3.27
C LEU A 16 -7.44 -13.13 4.54
N ALA A 17 -8.13 -12.79 5.64
CA ALA A 17 -7.50 -12.32 6.86
C ALA A 17 -6.49 -13.32 7.44
N GLU A 18 -6.80 -14.63 7.38
CA GLU A 18 -5.87 -15.67 7.81
C GLU A 18 -4.69 -15.84 6.86
N SER A 19 -4.94 -15.73 5.55
CA SER A 19 -3.88 -15.80 4.53
C SER A 19 -2.94 -14.59 4.59
N ALA A 20 -3.44 -13.41 4.98
CA ALA A 20 -2.66 -12.17 5.04
C ALA A 20 -1.47 -12.27 6.01
N LYS A 21 -1.58 -13.07 7.08
CA LYS A 21 -0.50 -13.30 8.06
C LYS A 21 0.79 -13.87 7.47
N PHE A 22 0.69 -14.46 6.28
CA PHE A 22 1.84 -15.03 5.55
C PHE A 22 2.54 -14.00 4.67
N PHE A 23 2.06 -12.75 4.63
CA PHE A 23 2.64 -11.68 3.83
C PHE A 23 3.43 -10.70 4.71
N PRO A 24 4.46 -10.05 4.15
CA PRO A 24 5.15 -8.95 4.84
C PRO A 24 4.14 -7.89 5.30
N GLN A 25 4.25 -7.48 6.56
CA GLN A 25 3.37 -6.46 7.16
C GLN A 25 1.86 -6.78 7.08
N GLU A 26 1.52 -8.05 6.85
CA GLU A 26 0.15 -8.51 6.60
C GLU A 26 -0.53 -7.87 5.37
N GLU A 27 0.27 -7.44 4.39
CA GLU A 27 -0.22 -6.79 3.17
C GLU A 27 -0.11 -7.69 1.94
N ILE A 28 -1.19 -7.77 1.15
CA ILE A 28 -1.23 -8.60 -0.06
C ILE A 28 -0.88 -7.74 -1.28
N PRO A 29 0.06 -8.15 -2.16
CA PRO A 29 0.42 -7.38 -3.34
C PRO A 29 -0.72 -7.37 -4.36
N LEU A 30 -1.06 -6.19 -4.86
CA LEU A 30 -2.08 -6.00 -5.89
C LEU A 30 -1.44 -5.63 -7.22
N ARG A 31 -1.92 -6.25 -8.31
CA ARG A 31 -1.41 -6.07 -9.67
C ARG A 31 -1.60 -4.65 -10.20
N ASP A 32 -2.70 -4.00 -9.82
CA ASP A 32 -2.99 -2.62 -10.22
C ASP A 32 -3.58 -1.84 -9.03
N PRO A 33 -3.25 -0.55 -8.90
CA PRO A 33 -3.88 0.35 -7.93
C PRO A 33 -5.39 0.52 -8.09
N PHE A 34 -5.90 0.34 -9.31
CA PHE A 34 -7.30 0.49 -9.67
C PHE A 34 -7.97 -0.86 -9.79
N PRO A 35 -9.25 -0.97 -9.39
CA PRO A 35 -9.96 -2.22 -9.52
C PRO A 35 -10.28 -2.48 -11.00
N PHE A 36 -10.18 -3.73 -11.40
CA PHE A 36 -10.59 -4.18 -12.72
C PHE A 36 -12.09 -4.46 -12.73
N PRO A 37 -12.84 -3.87 -13.67
CA PRO A 37 -14.23 -4.20 -13.87
C PRO A 37 -14.34 -5.63 -14.42
N LEU A 38 -14.88 -6.55 -13.62
CA LEU A 38 -15.23 -7.89 -14.09
C LEU A 38 -16.73 -7.96 -14.35
N SER A 39 -17.09 -8.20 -15.60
CA SER A 39 -18.48 -8.41 -15.99
C SER A 39 -18.90 -9.85 -15.72
N ALA A 40 -19.75 -10.06 -14.72
CA ALA A 40 -20.52 -11.30 -14.60
C ALA A 40 -21.60 -11.30 -15.70
N ASN A 41 -21.45 -12.21 -16.67
CA ASN A 41 -22.41 -12.46 -17.75
C ASN A 41 -22.80 -11.23 -18.60
N GLY A 42 -21.93 -10.22 -18.69
CA GLY A 42 -22.14 -9.02 -19.51
C GLY A 42 -23.21 -8.04 -19.00
N GLN A 43 -23.79 -8.28 -17.82
CA GLN A 43 -24.88 -7.45 -17.26
C GLN A 43 -24.52 -6.78 -15.94
N THR A 44 -23.63 -7.37 -15.14
CA THR A 44 -23.20 -6.79 -13.86
C THR A 44 -21.69 -6.68 -13.84
N THR A 45 -21.20 -5.45 -13.84
CA THR A 45 -19.79 -5.15 -13.59
C THR A 45 -19.58 -5.09 -12.09
N ILE A 46 -18.75 -5.97 -11.56
CA ILE A 46 -18.26 -5.89 -10.19
C ILE A 46 -16.77 -5.57 -10.27
N ASP A 47 -16.35 -4.55 -9.55
CA ASP A 47 -14.98 -4.08 -9.54
C ASP A 47 -14.17 -4.89 -8.51
N PHE A 48 -13.12 -5.57 -8.98
CA PHE A 48 -12.22 -6.36 -8.15
C PHE A 48 -10.78 -5.89 -8.32
N TYR A 49 -10.01 -5.87 -7.24
CA TYR A 49 -8.56 -5.84 -7.37
C TYR A 49 -8.04 -7.24 -7.68
N LEU A 50 -6.91 -7.33 -8.37
CA LEU A 50 -6.25 -8.59 -8.65
C LEU A 50 -5.02 -8.70 -7.76
N ILE A 51 -4.91 -9.79 -7.01
CA ILE A 51 -3.68 -10.16 -6.31
C ILE A 51 -2.63 -10.51 -7.34
N ASP A 52 -1.46 -9.92 -7.21
CA ASP A 52 -0.34 -10.10 -8.13
C ASP A 52 0.39 -11.41 -7.84
N VAL A 53 0.05 -12.44 -8.60
CA VAL A 53 0.62 -13.79 -8.41
C VAL A 53 2.10 -13.88 -8.77
N GLU A 54 2.67 -12.88 -9.46
CA GLU A 54 4.10 -12.83 -9.77
C GLU A 54 4.94 -12.34 -8.58
N ARG A 55 4.29 -11.69 -7.60
CA ARG A 55 4.92 -11.14 -6.38
C ARG A 55 4.65 -11.95 -5.11
N ILE A 56 4.09 -13.15 -5.25
CA ILE A 56 3.81 -14.01 -4.10
C ILE A 56 4.62 -15.29 -4.14
N GLU A 57 5.04 -15.74 -2.97
CA GLU A 57 5.76 -16.99 -2.78
C GLU A 57 4.82 -18.21 -2.90
N LEU A 58 5.40 -19.38 -3.16
CA LEU A 58 4.62 -20.61 -3.36
C LEU A 58 3.71 -20.96 -2.16
N TYR A 59 4.17 -20.70 -0.93
CA TYR A 59 3.36 -20.95 0.27
C TYR A 59 2.21 -19.95 0.39
N GLN A 60 2.45 -18.66 0.11
CA GLN A 60 1.40 -17.62 0.07
C GLN A 60 0.35 -17.94 -0.99
N TYR A 61 0.78 -18.36 -2.19
CA TYR A 61 -0.10 -18.82 -3.25
C TYR A 61 -0.99 -19.99 -2.78
N SER A 62 -0.40 -20.95 -2.06
CA SER A 62 -1.09 -22.13 -1.56
C SER A 62 -2.14 -21.78 -0.49
N GLU A 63 -1.82 -20.86 0.41
CA GLU A 63 -2.75 -20.34 1.43
C GLU A 63 -3.92 -19.57 0.81
N LEU A 64 -3.65 -18.70 -0.17
CA LEU A 64 -4.70 -18.04 -0.95
C LEU A 64 -5.58 -19.08 -1.63
N ARG A 65 -4.99 -20.05 -2.34
CA ARG A 65 -5.74 -21.10 -3.03
C ARG A 65 -6.65 -21.87 -2.08
N ALA A 66 -6.17 -22.23 -0.89
CA ALA A 66 -6.98 -22.90 0.13
C ALA A 66 -8.17 -22.04 0.58
N ALA A 67 -7.96 -20.75 0.83
CA ALA A 67 -9.02 -19.81 1.21
C ALA A 67 -10.10 -19.68 0.12
N TYR A 68 -9.70 -19.52 -1.14
CA TYR A 68 -10.63 -19.41 -2.28
C TYR A 68 -11.39 -20.71 -2.52
N ASN A 69 -10.73 -21.87 -2.50
CA ASN A 69 -11.40 -23.17 -2.65
C ASN A 69 -12.43 -23.43 -1.56
N PHE A 70 -12.06 -23.18 -0.30
CA PHE A 70 -12.96 -23.39 0.85
C PHE A 70 -14.20 -22.50 0.78
N ARG A 71 -14.03 -21.23 0.41
CA ARG A 71 -15.10 -20.23 0.50
C ARG A 71 -15.95 -20.12 -0.78
N LEU A 72 -15.34 -20.21 -1.96
CA LEU A 72 -16.04 -20.10 -3.24
C LEU A 72 -16.56 -21.44 -3.76
N ARG A 73 -16.19 -22.56 -3.11
CA ARG A 73 -16.56 -23.93 -3.53
C ARG A 73 -16.20 -24.23 -4.98
N LEU A 74 -15.17 -23.57 -5.50
CA LEU A 74 -14.62 -23.85 -6.81
C LEU A 74 -13.78 -25.12 -6.74
N SER A 75 -13.81 -25.91 -7.80
CA SER A 75 -12.82 -26.97 -7.96
C SER A 75 -11.44 -26.37 -8.21
N ASP A 76 -10.40 -27.10 -7.82
CA ASP A 76 -9.01 -26.72 -8.06
C ASP A 76 -8.72 -26.38 -9.53
N LYS A 77 -9.38 -27.08 -10.45
CA LYS A 77 -9.23 -26.87 -11.89
C LYS A 77 -9.84 -25.52 -12.31
N GLU A 78 -11.04 -25.21 -11.85
CA GLU A 78 -11.73 -23.95 -12.16
C GLU A 78 -10.95 -22.74 -11.64
N LEU A 79 -10.46 -22.82 -10.40
CA LEU A 79 -9.65 -21.75 -9.82
C LEU A 79 -8.33 -21.56 -10.57
N THR A 80 -7.65 -22.65 -10.94
CA THR A 80 -6.41 -22.58 -11.73
C THR A 80 -6.65 -21.97 -13.12
N GLU A 81 -7.73 -22.38 -13.81
CA GLU A 81 -8.10 -21.80 -15.10
C GLU A 81 -8.44 -20.32 -15.00
N TYR A 82 -9.15 -19.91 -13.94
CA TYR A 82 -9.46 -18.52 -13.65
C TYR A 82 -8.19 -17.68 -13.45
N ILE A 83 -7.29 -18.13 -12.57
CA ILE A 83 -6.06 -17.39 -12.25
C ILE A 83 -5.19 -17.26 -13.50
N ARG A 84 -5.08 -18.33 -14.31
CA ARG A 84 -4.33 -18.27 -15.56
C ARG A 84 -4.93 -17.28 -16.57
N LYS A 85 -6.27 -17.20 -16.65
CA LYS A 85 -6.97 -16.32 -17.59
C LYS A 85 -6.89 -14.85 -17.19
N ASN A 86 -7.08 -14.56 -15.92
CA ASN A 86 -7.15 -13.18 -15.41
C ASN A 86 -5.81 -12.69 -14.83
N GLY A 87 -4.85 -13.59 -14.67
CA GLY A 87 -3.51 -13.31 -14.16
C GLY A 87 -3.48 -12.89 -12.69
N GLY A 88 -4.40 -13.39 -11.86
CA GLY A 88 -4.45 -13.09 -10.43
C GLY A 88 -5.67 -13.66 -9.70
N PHE A 89 -5.65 -13.58 -8.36
CA PHE A 89 -6.82 -13.87 -7.53
C PHE A 89 -7.67 -12.60 -7.35
N PRO A 90 -9.00 -12.65 -7.48
CA PRO A 90 -9.85 -11.46 -7.40
C PRO A 90 -10.25 -11.14 -5.96
N ILE A 91 -9.87 -9.97 -5.46
CA ILE A 91 -10.30 -9.46 -4.15
C ILE A 91 -11.34 -8.35 -4.33
N HIS A 92 -12.51 -8.53 -3.72
CA HIS A 92 -13.58 -7.55 -3.75
C HIS A 92 -13.18 -6.30 -2.94
N MET A 93 -13.57 -5.10 -3.39
CA MET A 93 -13.20 -3.84 -2.73
C MET A 93 -13.54 -3.80 -1.22
N ASN A 94 -14.72 -4.30 -0.83
CA ASN A 94 -15.15 -4.42 0.58
C ASN A 94 -14.21 -5.23 1.49
N PHE A 95 -13.33 -6.06 0.92
CA PHE A 95 -12.36 -6.85 1.68
C PHE A 95 -10.99 -6.17 1.79
N VAL A 96 -10.83 -4.99 1.19
CA VAL A 96 -9.63 -4.15 1.29
C VAL A 96 -9.90 -3.07 2.33
N TYR A 97 -9.14 -3.09 3.43
CA TYR A 97 -9.23 -2.08 4.48
C TYR A 97 -8.41 -0.84 4.12
N GLN A 98 -7.16 -1.06 3.72
CA GLN A 98 -6.23 -0.02 3.35
C GLN A 98 -5.41 -0.46 2.14
N LYS A 99 -5.00 0.50 1.32
CA LYS A 99 -4.02 0.29 0.26
C LYS A 99 -2.81 1.17 0.48
N PHE A 100 -1.64 0.57 0.31
CA PHE A 100 -0.41 1.28 0.07
C PHE A 100 -0.19 1.38 -1.44
N TYR A 101 0.07 2.60 -1.90
CA TYR A 101 0.26 2.92 -3.30
C TYR A 101 1.73 3.24 -3.55
N GLY A 102 2.36 2.48 -4.43
CA GLY A 102 3.71 2.73 -4.89
C GLY A 102 3.81 3.92 -5.84
N ALA A 103 5.03 4.15 -6.33
CA ALA A 103 5.38 5.23 -7.25
C ALA A 103 4.46 5.30 -8.50
N GLU A 104 4.21 4.16 -9.15
CA GLU A 104 3.32 4.10 -10.32
C GLU A 104 1.90 4.57 -9.98
N SER A 105 1.36 4.07 -8.88
CA SER A 105 0.00 4.37 -8.46
C SER A 105 -0.17 5.85 -8.14
N TYR A 106 0.83 6.44 -7.49
CA TYR A 106 0.87 7.86 -7.20
C TYR A 106 0.89 8.69 -8.50
N GLN A 107 1.76 8.36 -9.45
CA GLN A 107 1.87 9.06 -10.72
C GLN A 107 0.59 8.93 -11.56
N ARG A 108 0.04 7.72 -11.68
CA ARG A 108 -1.22 7.47 -12.42
C ARG A 108 -2.40 8.22 -11.81
N MET A 109 -2.44 8.40 -10.48
CA MET A 109 -3.47 9.20 -9.84
C MET A 109 -3.34 10.69 -10.17
N ILE A 110 -2.12 11.23 -10.18
CA ILE A 110 -1.86 12.62 -10.61
C ILE A 110 -2.34 12.81 -12.06
N GLU A 111 -1.92 11.92 -12.96
CA GLU A 111 -2.31 11.97 -14.37
C GLU A 111 -3.84 11.87 -14.55
N PHE A 112 -4.52 11.06 -13.72
CA PHE A 112 -5.98 10.99 -13.72
C PHE A 112 -6.63 12.28 -13.24
N MET A 113 -6.15 12.88 -12.15
CA MET A 113 -6.68 14.16 -11.66
C MET A 113 -6.47 15.27 -12.70
N ASP A 114 -5.30 15.34 -13.31
CA ASP A 114 -5.00 16.29 -14.38
C ASP A 114 -5.93 16.09 -15.59
N PHE A 115 -6.21 14.83 -15.96
CA PHE A 115 -7.16 14.52 -17.03
C PHE A 115 -8.57 15.02 -16.71
N ILE A 116 -9.05 14.82 -15.48
CA ILE A 116 -10.38 15.27 -15.04
C ILE A 116 -10.46 16.80 -14.96
N GLU A 117 -9.42 17.47 -14.48
CA GLU A 117 -9.36 18.94 -14.46
C GLU A 117 -9.39 19.55 -15.86
N GLN A 118 -8.65 18.94 -16.80
CA GLN A 118 -8.63 19.37 -18.21
C GLN A 118 -9.89 18.96 -18.97
N ASN A 119 -10.61 17.95 -18.49
CA ASN A 119 -11.82 17.42 -19.11
C ASN A 119 -12.90 17.17 -18.04
N PRO A 120 -13.56 18.21 -17.49
CA PRO A 120 -14.54 18.05 -16.41
C PRO A 120 -15.72 17.15 -16.77
N GLU A 121 -16.07 17.10 -18.06
CA GLU A 121 -17.07 16.19 -18.62
C GLU A 121 -16.46 15.46 -19.83
N PRO A 122 -15.62 14.43 -19.60
CA PRO A 122 -14.95 13.76 -20.70
C PRO A 122 -15.97 12.95 -21.49
N SER A 123 -15.89 13.01 -22.83
CA SER A 123 -16.63 12.06 -23.65
C SER A 123 -16.14 10.64 -23.37
N LYS A 124 -17.02 9.65 -23.56
CA LYS A 124 -16.64 8.23 -23.42
C LYS A 124 -15.39 7.87 -24.23
N GLN A 125 -15.25 8.43 -25.43
CA GLN A 125 -14.09 8.21 -26.29
C GLN A 125 -12.79 8.77 -25.69
N LYS A 126 -12.83 9.98 -25.10
CA LYS A 126 -11.68 10.57 -24.41
C LYS A 126 -11.27 9.75 -23.20
N TYR A 127 -12.24 9.31 -22.40
CA TYR A 127 -11.97 8.47 -21.23
C TYR A 127 -11.34 7.13 -21.64
N ILE A 128 -11.87 6.47 -22.67
CA ILE A 128 -11.29 5.22 -23.20
C ILE A 128 -9.86 5.46 -23.68
N ALA A 129 -9.62 6.53 -24.44
CA ALA A 129 -8.28 6.85 -24.93
C ALA A 129 -7.28 7.09 -23.78
N PHE A 130 -7.71 7.75 -22.70
CA PHE A 130 -6.92 7.90 -21.49
C PHE A 130 -6.61 6.53 -20.85
N CYS A 131 -7.62 5.67 -20.65
CA CYS A 131 -7.40 4.34 -20.08
C CYS A 131 -6.48 3.47 -20.95
N ASP A 132 -6.63 3.51 -22.27
CA ASP A 132 -5.79 2.77 -23.21
C ASP A 132 -4.33 3.26 -23.16
N ASP A 133 -4.10 4.58 -23.07
CA ASP A 133 -2.77 5.16 -22.87
C ASP A 133 -2.13 4.65 -21.56
N GLN A 134 -2.87 4.75 -20.45
CA GLN A 134 -2.43 4.26 -19.15
C GLN A 134 -2.05 2.78 -19.21
N TYR A 135 -2.89 1.94 -19.81
CA TYR A 135 -2.63 0.51 -19.95
C TYR A 135 -1.38 0.23 -20.81
N ASN A 136 -1.24 0.93 -21.94
CA ASN A 136 -0.14 0.71 -22.86
C ASN A 136 1.21 1.15 -22.28
N ARG A 137 1.27 2.24 -21.51
CA ARG A 137 2.52 2.72 -20.90
C ARG A 137 2.89 1.94 -19.64
N TRP A 138 1.93 1.80 -18.73
CA TRP A 138 2.19 1.25 -17.39
C TRP A 138 2.12 -0.27 -17.35
N ILE A 139 1.15 -0.90 -18.02
CA ILE A 139 0.93 -2.35 -17.93
C ILE A 139 1.76 -3.09 -18.97
N VAL A 140 1.53 -2.81 -20.26
CA VAL A 140 2.22 -3.49 -21.36
C VAL A 140 3.59 -2.90 -21.64
N GLY A 141 3.72 -1.59 -21.45
CA GLY A 141 4.94 -0.85 -21.70
C GLY A 141 5.99 -0.99 -20.60
N ASN A 142 7.08 -0.26 -20.81
CA ASN A 142 8.25 -0.23 -19.93
C ASN A 142 8.47 1.15 -19.30
N GLU A 143 7.41 1.95 -19.15
CA GLU A 143 7.53 3.22 -18.44
C GLU A 143 7.82 2.96 -16.95
N GLU A 144 8.78 3.70 -16.42
CA GLU A 144 9.17 3.63 -15.02
C GLU A 144 8.62 4.85 -14.28
N PRO A 145 7.95 4.66 -13.13
CA PRO A 145 7.38 5.78 -12.42
C PRO A 145 8.47 6.60 -11.73
N SER A 146 8.21 7.90 -11.61
CA SER A 146 9.04 8.76 -10.76
C SER A 146 9.00 8.27 -9.31
N PRO A 147 10.12 8.29 -8.56
CA PRO A 147 10.13 7.89 -7.16
C PRO A 147 9.07 8.63 -6.34
N LEU A 148 8.52 7.96 -5.32
CA LEU A 148 7.59 8.61 -4.40
C LEU A 148 8.25 9.83 -3.73
N PRO A 149 7.47 10.90 -3.48
CA PRO A 149 7.88 12.01 -2.61
C PRO A 149 8.43 11.51 -1.27
N LYS A 150 9.48 12.15 -0.78
CA LYS A 150 10.14 11.82 0.49
C LYS A 150 9.66 12.67 1.65
N THR A 151 9.24 13.91 1.37
CA THR A 151 8.69 14.83 2.36
C THR A 151 7.26 15.19 2.03
N PHE A 152 6.52 15.71 3.01
CA PHE A 152 5.13 16.09 2.84
C PHE A 152 4.95 17.17 1.75
N GLU A 153 5.89 18.12 1.67
CA GLU A 153 5.86 19.25 0.74
C GLU A 153 6.13 18.83 -0.72
N GLU A 154 6.77 17.68 -0.92
CA GLU A 154 7.02 17.11 -2.26
C GLU A 154 5.78 16.41 -2.83
N TYR A 155 4.76 16.11 -2.01
CA TYR A 155 3.50 15.57 -2.51
C TYR A 155 2.72 16.64 -3.30
N ASP A 156 1.95 16.21 -4.29
CA ASP A 156 1.02 17.07 -5.02
C ASP A 156 0.06 17.72 -4.00
N PRO A 157 -0.19 19.05 -4.09
CA PRO A 157 -1.03 19.76 -3.13
C PRO A 157 -2.41 19.13 -2.91
N ARG A 158 -2.95 18.42 -3.90
CA ARG A 158 -4.24 17.72 -3.81
C ARG A 158 -4.22 16.54 -2.83
N PHE A 159 -3.05 16.02 -2.48
CA PHE A 159 -2.87 14.94 -1.50
C PHE A 159 -2.33 15.43 -0.15
N GLN A 160 -1.96 16.69 -0.02
CA GLN A 160 -1.42 17.26 1.22
C GLN A 160 -2.51 17.43 2.28
N THR A 161 -2.92 16.32 2.90
CA THR A 161 -3.90 16.33 4.00
C THR A 161 -3.20 16.25 5.36
N PRO A 162 -3.83 16.79 6.43
CA PRO A 162 -3.28 16.67 7.79
C PRO A 162 -3.07 15.22 8.21
N GLU A 163 -3.93 14.31 7.76
CA GLU A 163 -3.83 12.87 8.06
C GLU A 163 -2.58 12.26 7.42
N LEU A 164 -2.23 12.67 6.20
CA LEU A 164 -1.01 12.23 5.53
C LEU A 164 0.22 12.76 6.25
N GLU A 165 0.24 14.04 6.62
CA GLU A 165 1.33 14.66 7.39
C GLU A 165 1.56 13.90 8.71
N MET A 166 0.50 13.68 9.48
CA MET A 166 0.55 12.90 10.73
C MET A 166 1.03 11.46 10.50
N ALA A 167 0.59 10.81 9.43
CA ALA A 167 1.01 9.44 9.11
C ALA A 167 2.51 9.37 8.75
N LEU A 168 3.02 10.35 8.01
CA LEU A 168 4.45 10.45 7.67
C LEU A 168 5.30 10.70 8.92
N VAL A 169 4.88 11.61 9.80
CA VAL A 169 5.54 11.87 11.10
C VAL A 169 5.54 10.62 11.97
N LYS A 170 4.40 9.93 12.08
CA LYS A 170 4.29 8.68 12.84
C LYS A 170 5.24 7.62 12.28
N LYS A 171 5.29 7.43 10.97
CA LYS A 171 6.20 6.48 10.31
C LYS A 171 7.67 6.82 10.55
N GLN A 172 8.01 8.11 10.55
CA GLN A 172 9.36 8.57 10.88
C GLN A 172 9.72 8.25 12.34
N ILE A 173 8.82 8.52 13.29
CA ILE A 173 8.97 8.15 14.70
C ILE A 173 9.16 6.63 14.85
N GLU A 174 8.29 5.82 14.25
CA GLU A 174 8.36 4.36 14.33
C GLU A 174 9.69 3.83 13.78
N LYS A 175 10.18 4.40 12.67
CA LYS A 175 11.48 4.04 12.09
C LYS A 175 12.63 4.39 13.02
N GLU A 176 12.60 5.56 13.64
CA GLU A 176 13.64 5.97 14.60
C GLU A 176 13.59 5.15 15.89
N LEU A 177 12.39 4.74 16.31
CA LEU A 177 12.19 3.88 17.48
C LEU A 177 12.49 2.40 17.21
N ALA A 178 12.48 1.94 15.95
CA ALA A 178 12.68 0.54 15.58
C ALA A 178 14.05 -0.03 16.00
N ASP A 179 15.07 0.83 16.13
CA ASP A 179 16.40 0.43 16.60
C ASP A 179 16.49 0.31 18.13
N TYR A 180 15.44 0.71 18.86
CA TYR A 180 15.39 0.61 20.32
C TYR A 180 14.78 -0.74 20.75
N SER A 181 15.56 -1.54 21.47
CA SER A 181 15.10 -2.78 22.11
C SER A 181 13.98 -2.51 23.12
N TYR A 182 13.05 -3.47 23.27
CA TYR A 182 12.02 -3.48 24.33
C TYR A 182 12.58 -3.32 25.75
N LEU A 183 13.88 -3.55 25.95
CA LEU A 183 14.60 -3.30 27.21
C LEU A 183 14.90 -1.82 27.48
N ASN A 184 14.86 -0.96 26.45
CA ASN A 184 15.11 0.48 26.56
C ASN A 184 13.82 1.31 26.76
N VAL A 185 12.65 0.67 26.72
CA VAL A 185 11.33 1.32 26.62
C VAL A 185 10.83 1.99 27.92
N PRO A 186 11.44 1.85 29.12
CA PRO A 186 11.17 2.76 30.22
C PRO A 186 12.33 3.71 30.49
N THR A 187 13.16 4.05 29.50
CA THR A 187 14.15 5.12 29.67
C THR A 187 13.75 6.34 28.86
N VAL A 188 13.98 7.52 29.43
CA VAL A 188 13.68 8.85 28.85
C VAL A 188 14.55 9.15 27.61
N LYS A 189 15.53 8.28 27.32
CA LYS A 189 16.56 8.41 26.28
C LYS A 189 16.05 8.45 24.84
N PRO A 190 15.17 7.53 24.38
CA PRO A 190 14.67 7.59 23.01
C PRO A 190 13.86 8.86 22.73
N SER A 191 13.18 9.40 23.76
CA SER A 191 12.44 10.66 23.65
C SER A 191 13.38 11.86 23.54
N PHE A 192 14.45 11.92 24.33
CA PHE A 192 15.47 12.97 24.25
C PHE A 192 16.25 12.93 22.94
N ASP A 193 16.70 11.75 22.49
CA ASP A 193 17.44 11.59 21.24
C ASP A 193 16.60 11.99 20.02
N PHE A 194 15.28 11.79 20.08
CA PHE A 194 14.33 12.25 19.06
C PHE A 194 14.15 13.78 19.10
N LEU A 195 13.97 14.36 20.29
CA LEU A 195 13.82 15.81 20.47
C LEU A 195 15.06 16.58 20.00
N ASN A 196 16.26 16.12 20.37
CA ASN A 196 17.54 16.72 19.97
C ASN A 196 17.83 16.64 18.45
N LYS A 197 17.17 15.72 17.73
CA LYS A 197 17.26 15.65 16.26
C LYS A 197 16.31 16.63 15.58
N ILE A 198 15.17 16.93 16.19
CA ILE A 198 14.17 17.87 15.67
C ILE A 198 14.58 19.31 15.96
N ASP A 199 15.18 19.56 17.12
CA ASP A 199 15.71 20.86 17.50
C ASP A 199 17.18 20.72 17.94
N SER A 200 18.11 20.94 17.00
CA SER A 200 19.54 20.81 17.29
C SER A 200 20.13 22.01 18.06
N ASN A 201 19.32 23.05 18.33
CA ASN A 201 19.75 24.23 19.09
C ASN A 201 19.45 24.11 20.59
N ASP A 202 18.51 23.25 20.99
CA ASP A 202 18.27 22.86 22.37
C ASP A 202 18.79 21.43 22.55
N SER A 203 20.08 21.30 22.88
CA SER A 203 20.65 20.02 23.28
C SER A 203 20.19 19.72 24.70
N ASP A 204 19.00 19.15 24.82
CA ASP A 204 18.53 18.57 26.06
C ASP A 204 19.47 17.40 26.41
N GLU A 205 20.36 17.59 27.37
CA GLU A 205 21.20 16.52 27.90
C GLU A 205 20.42 15.75 28.96
N LEU A 206 20.42 14.43 28.84
CA LEU A 206 19.99 13.56 29.94
C LEU A 206 20.99 13.72 31.08
N ILE A 207 20.59 14.44 32.12
CA ILE A 207 21.34 14.49 33.38
C ILE A 207 21.42 13.05 33.88
N ASP A 208 22.65 12.54 34.02
CA ASP A 208 22.87 11.19 34.53
C ASP A 208 22.30 11.14 35.96
N LEU A 209 21.50 10.11 36.27
CA LEU A 209 20.90 9.97 37.60
C LEU A 209 21.97 9.91 38.70
N ASP A 210 23.18 9.48 38.35
CA ASP A 210 24.35 9.45 39.24
C ASP A 210 24.86 10.87 39.60
N GLU A 211 24.61 11.91 38.78
CA GLU A 211 24.90 13.31 39.13
C GLU A 211 23.83 13.92 40.04
N LEU A 212 22.59 13.43 39.98
CA LEU A 212 21.46 13.93 40.77
C LEU A 212 21.40 13.32 42.19
N PHE A 213 22.04 12.17 42.40
CA PHE A 213 22.13 11.47 43.68
C PHE A 213 23.57 11.27 44.16
N GLY A 214 24.49 12.17 43.78
CA GLY A 214 25.87 12.15 44.25
C GLY A 214 25.97 12.01 45.77
N ASP A 215 26.83 11.08 46.20
CA ASP A 215 27.05 10.64 47.58
C ASP A 215 27.04 11.78 48.62
N ASP A 216 25.98 11.85 49.43
CA ASP A 216 25.94 12.48 50.76
C ASP A 216 25.41 11.46 51.80
#